data_AF-A0A222P6L2-F1
#
_entry.id   AF-A0A222P6L2-F1
#
_cell.length_a   1.000
_cell.length_b   1.000
_cell.length_c   1.000
_cell.angle_alpha   90.00
_cell.angle_beta   90.00
_cell.angle_gamma   90.00
#
_symmetry.space_group_name_H-M   'P 1'
#
loop_
_entity.id
_entity.type
_entity.pdbx_description
1 polymer ?
#
loop_
_entity_poly.entity_id
_entity_poly.type
_entity_poly.pdbx_seq_one_letter_code
_entity_poly.pdbx_strand_id
1 'polypeptide(L)'
;MKRIFNRFLLGVALLFLAVGGQAGTPQPKFSVEVKVRAPLELINSGIGFAQYSITNNTTITRRLTLVPIPGVQVMSSGCSSVFTLAPGGSCLLNLRLVGSAMGAGVHGGPIICKTKGSTNEPDRFLCSQPRSAELLNVTIIPTPSAIISVNPGILRFAQNGSASVTVTNSAASTRAAANVMAQIPSTSPLRVQSSTCPVNLAPGVSCQITFTSAIPTTTTVRIQGSNTNAVNVSVVVTASLIRISPTSLTFAVNSTGSVTVTNLAGLPALNVAASIPAGSSITVTNSTCPASLAVGANCTIEFTGTVQETTQVAIRGTNTNTELLSITVAAQPVLVVSPLRAIITVDGTSPQTLVTVTNTSTLFTATQVSAELPAAWGGNVVQDSSDCVTIAPGTSCTLAFSSNFFVAQPQIGIAVRGDNTATTTFGLAFFTDGGLVYDIDGGGNIYIVAEEDLAPNIWGASVATGATSDTDGATNTTLIAGASANGAAVECNNLVLNTFNDWYLPAIEELIFIYTNVHLLGFGDFTNTNYWSSTEDVGDPITNALPLNFANGVEISTAKNTTLNVRCARITPSA
;
A
#
# COMPACT_ATOMS: atom_id res chain seq x y z
N MET A 1 -3.51 110.71 102.07
CA MET A 1 -4.34 109.61 102.60
C MET A 1 -4.04 108.33 101.84
N LYS A 2 -4.02 107.18 102.54
CA LYS A 2 -4.28 105.79 102.09
C LYS A 2 -4.82 105.71 100.62
N ARG A 3 -4.29 104.96 99.65
CA ARG A 3 -3.56 103.67 99.54
C ARG A 3 -2.60 103.75 98.32
N ILE A 4 -1.43 103.10 98.18
CA ILE A 4 -0.68 102.03 98.89
C ILE A 4 -1.30 100.61 98.83
N PHE A 5 -0.49 99.62 98.40
CA PHE A 5 -0.81 98.19 98.21
C PHE A 5 -1.85 97.87 97.10
N ASN A 6 -1.38 97.57 95.86
CA ASN A 6 -1.82 96.45 94.98
C ASN A 6 -1.40 96.48 93.49
N ARG A 7 -0.47 97.35 93.03
CA ARG A 7 0.08 97.27 91.65
C ARG A 7 1.61 97.10 91.58
N PHE A 8 2.15 96.42 92.59
CA PHE A 8 3.57 96.04 92.68
C PHE A 8 3.72 94.59 92.19
N LEU A 9 3.75 94.35 90.86
CA LEU A 9 4.24 93.08 90.25
C LEU A 9 4.35 93.02 88.71
N LEU A 10 4.09 94.11 87.95
CA LEU A 10 4.37 94.16 86.49
C LEU A 10 5.44 95.20 86.13
N GLY A 11 6.49 95.30 86.95
CA GLY A 11 7.62 96.22 86.76
C GLY A 11 8.80 95.69 85.93
N VAL A 12 8.67 94.53 85.25
CA VAL A 12 9.83 93.83 84.64
C VAL A 12 9.59 93.30 83.20
N ALA A 13 8.37 93.35 82.66
CA ALA A 13 8.00 92.55 81.48
C ALA A 13 7.50 93.32 80.23
N LEU A 14 7.81 94.61 80.08
CA LEU A 14 7.27 95.45 78.98
C LEU A 14 8.30 96.38 78.28
N LEU A 15 9.60 96.06 78.39
CA LEU A 15 10.67 96.75 77.64
C LEU A 15 11.63 95.79 76.90
N PHE A 16 11.17 94.56 76.64
CA PHE A 16 11.77 93.61 75.70
C PHE A 16 10.62 92.86 75.00
N LEU A 17 10.85 92.38 73.76
CA LEU A 17 9.87 91.98 72.73
C LEU A 17 9.41 93.18 71.86
N ALA A 18 9.64 93.22 70.54
CA ALA A 18 10.25 92.23 69.66
C ALA A 18 11.08 92.87 68.53
N VAL A 19 12.40 92.73 68.60
CA VAL A 19 13.25 92.65 67.41
C VAL A 19 13.40 91.17 67.08
N GLY A 20 12.46 90.65 66.29
CA GLY A 20 12.56 89.31 65.73
C GLY A 20 13.61 89.29 64.63
N GLY A 21 14.87 89.03 64.99
CA GLY A 21 15.94 88.82 64.02
C GLY A 21 15.59 87.66 63.09
N GLN A 22 15.46 87.94 61.79
CA GLN A 22 15.31 86.91 60.76
C GLN A 22 16.60 86.08 60.70
N ALA A 23 16.63 84.95 61.42
CA ALA A 23 17.66 83.94 61.26
C ALA A 23 17.49 83.30 59.87
N GLY A 24 18.33 83.71 58.92
CA GLY A 24 18.30 83.16 57.57
C GLY A 24 18.41 81.64 57.57
N THR A 25 17.59 80.98 56.76
CA THR A 25 17.55 79.51 56.65
C THR A 25 18.97 78.95 56.42
N PRO A 26 19.40 77.90 57.15
CA PRO A 26 20.75 77.38 57.04
C PRO A 26 21.01 76.89 55.61
N GLN A 27 21.92 77.55 54.91
CA GLN A 27 22.27 77.18 53.54
C GLN A 27 22.96 75.80 53.51
N PRO A 28 22.61 74.91 52.56
CA PRO A 28 23.25 73.61 52.45
C PRO A 28 24.72 73.79 52.08
N LYS A 29 25.58 72.88 52.58
CA LYS A 29 27.03 72.95 52.32
C LYS A 29 27.35 72.75 50.83
N PHE A 30 26.51 72.01 50.11
CA PHE A 30 26.50 71.96 48.65
C PHE A 30 25.09 72.27 48.15
N SER A 31 24.93 73.24 47.24
CA SER A 31 23.66 73.40 46.51
C SER A 31 23.56 72.28 45.48
N VAL A 32 22.37 71.66 45.38
CA VAL A 32 22.04 70.63 44.40
C VAL A 32 20.72 71.05 43.75
N GLU A 33 20.79 71.86 42.70
CA GLU A 33 19.63 72.50 42.07
C GLU A 33 19.27 71.80 40.77
N VAL A 34 17.98 71.49 40.55
CA VAL A 34 17.55 70.92 39.27
C VAL A 34 17.67 71.95 38.13
N LYS A 35 18.22 71.52 37.00
CA LYS A 35 18.27 72.29 35.73
C LYS A 35 17.42 71.64 34.64
N VAL A 36 17.35 70.31 34.61
CA VAL A 36 16.41 69.53 33.78
C VAL A 36 15.79 68.44 34.64
N ARG A 37 14.45 68.39 34.71
CA ARG A 37 13.70 67.39 35.47
C ARG A 37 13.66 66.06 34.74
N ALA A 38 13.65 64.97 35.50
CA ALA A 38 13.35 63.64 34.96
C ALA A 38 11.88 63.53 34.52
N PRO A 39 11.54 62.61 33.60
CA PRO A 39 10.15 62.20 33.38
C PRO A 39 9.53 61.64 34.67
N LEU A 40 8.28 62.00 34.98
CA LEU A 40 7.57 61.46 36.16
C LEU A 40 7.32 59.94 36.06
N GLU A 41 7.24 59.44 34.84
CA GLU A 41 6.96 58.05 34.52
C GLU A 41 7.92 57.55 33.42
N LEU A 42 8.37 56.30 33.53
CA LEU A 42 9.25 55.67 32.55
C LEU A 42 8.83 54.21 32.34
N ILE A 43 8.76 53.75 31.08
CA ILE A 43 8.49 52.32 30.81
C ILE A 43 9.72 51.47 31.12
N ASN A 44 9.53 50.17 31.40
CA ASN A 44 10.62 49.25 31.76
C ASN A 44 11.78 49.19 30.73
N SER A 45 11.54 49.46 29.44
CA SER A 45 12.57 49.55 28.39
C SER A 45 13.04 50.98 28.08
N GLY A 46 12.55 51.98 28.83
CA GLY A 46 12.74 53.40 28.56
C GLY A 46 14.06 53.95 29.09
N ILE A 47 14.51 55.05 28.47
CA ILE A 47 15.64 55.86 28.93
C ILE A 47 15.13 57.27 29.20
N GLY A 48 15.40 57.79 30.40
CA GLY A 48 15.13 59.18 30.78
C GLY A 48 16.43 59.97 30.98
N PHE A 49 16.33 61.29 31.11
CA PHE A 49 17.45 62.16 31.42
C PHE A 49 17.08 63.20 32.47
N ALA A 50 18.05 63.61 33.28
CA ALA A 50 17.93 64.70 34.23
C ALA A 50 19.26 65.44 34.38
N GLN A 51 19.23 66.70 34.81
CA GLN A 51 20.43 67.50 35.00
C GLN A 51 20.31 68.34 36.28
N TYR A 52 21.39 68.40 37.05
CA TYR A 52 21.51 69.22 38.26
C TYR A 52 22.74 70.12 38.19
N SER A 53 22.67 71.30 38.80
CA SER A 53 23.85 72.14 39.09
C SER A 53 24.29 71.89 40.52
N ILE A 54 25.56 71.52 40.69
CA ILE A 54 26.19 71.29 41.98
C ILE A 54 27.13 72.44 42.29
N THR A 55 26.96 73.11 43.43
CA THR A 55 27.80 74.25 43.85
C THR A 55 28.38 74.02 45.25
N ASN A 56 29.68 74.27 45.43
CA ASN A 56 30.35 74.20 46.72
C ASN A 56 30.21 75.52 47.50
N ASN A 57 29.30 75.56 48.47
CA ASN A 57 29.07 76.73 49.34
C ASN A 57 30.02 76.77 50.54
N THR A 58 31.02 75.87 50.62
CA THR A 58 32.01 75.88 51.70
C THR A 58 33.23 76.71 51.34
N THR A 59 33.87 77.31 52.33
CA THR A 59 35.09 78.14 52.18
C THR A 59 36.36 77.35 51.81
N ILE A 60 36.25 76.04 51.55
CA ILE A 60 37.38 75.15 51.25
C ILE A 60 37.05 74.36 49.98
N THR A 61 38.05 74.12 49.12
CA THR A 61 37.93 73.20 47.98
C THR A 61 37.52 71.81 48.45
N ARG A 62 36.46 71.23 47.88
CA ARG A 62 35.95 69.91 48.27
C ARG A 62 36.01 68.93 47.11
N ARG A 63 36.52 67.74 47.38
CA ARG A 63 36.32 66.54 46.57
C ARG A 63 34.99 65.90 46.97
N LEU A 64 34.11 65.72 46.00
CA LEU A 64 32.72 65.31 46.13
C LEU A 64 32.47 64.03 45.34
N THR A 65 31.46 63.27 45.76
CA THR A 65 31.02 62.01 45.15
C THR A 65 29.50 61.88 45.26
N LEU A 66 28.88 61.23 44.28
CA LEU A 66 27.46 60.91 44.28
C LEU A 66 27.22 59.60 45.04
N VAL A 67 26.21 59.55 45.92
CA VAL A 67 25.71 58.26 46.45
C VAL A 67 25.05 57.50 45.29
N PRO A 68 25.52 56.28 44.92
CA PRO A 68 24.98 55.56 43.77
C PRO A 68 23.48 55.28 43.88
N ILE A 69 22.73 55.52 42.80
CA ILE A 69 21.30 55.24 42.70
C ILE A 69 21.10 54.13 41.65
N PRO A 70 20.43 53.01 41.96
CA PRO A 70 20.13 51.96 40.99
C PRO A 70 19.44 52.52 39.73
N GLY A 71 19.95 52.12 38.57
CA GLY A 71 19.44 52.54 37.27
C GLY A 71 19.71 54.00 36.87
N VAL A 72 20.47 54.78 37.66
CA VAL A 72 20.88 56.14 37.30
C VAL A 72 22.39 56.18 37.03
N GLN A 73 22.76 56.63 35.84
CA GLN A 73 24.15 56.70 35.36
C GLN A 73 24.58 58.16 35.19
N VAL A 74 25.79 58.50 35.65
CA VAL A 74 26.39 59.82 35.42
C VAL A 74 27.02 59.85 34.03
N MET A 75 26.70 60.88 33.23
CA MET A 75 27.27 61.08 31.90
C MET A 75 28.62 61.81 32.00
N SER A 76 29.54 61.54 31.08
CA SER A 76 30.91 62.06 31.11
C SER A 76 31.07 63.56 30.84
N SER A 77 30.01 64.24 30.40
CA SER A 77 29.99 65.70 30.23
C SER A 77 29.61 66.40 31.55
N GLY A 78 30.46 67.30 32.02
CA GLY A 78 30.26 68.04 33.27
C GLY A 78 30.83 67.28 34.47
N CYS A 79 30.03 67.04 35.51
CA CYS A 79 30.50 66.38 36.72
C CYS A 79 30.64 64.88 36.50
N SER A 80 31.86 64.36 36.62
CA SER A 80 32.12 62.94 36.82
C SER A 80 31.48 62.42 38.12
N SER A 81 31.42 61.09 38.29
CA SER A 81 30.91 60.46 39.52
C SER A 81 31.65 60.88 40.79
N VAL A 82 32.93 61.27 40.65
CA VAL A 82 33.77 61.92 41.66
C VAL A 82 34.39 63.16 41.04
N PHE A 83 34.28 64.32 41.69
CA PHE A 83 34.66 65.62 41.14
C PHE A 83 35.13 66.58 42.25
N THR A 84 35.88 67.62 41.91
CA THR A 84 36.43 68.59 42.88
C THR A 84 35.98 70.00 42.56
N LEU A 85 35.40 70.71 43.54
CA LEU A 85 34.93 72.09 43.40
C LEU A 85 35.67 73.01 44.38
N ALA A 86 36.22 74.10 43.86
CA ALA A 86 36.71 75.22 44.66
C ALA A 86 35.57 75.91 45.44
N PRO A 87 35.85 76.79 46.43
CA PRO A 87 34.81 77.61 47.07
C PRO A 87 34.03 78.42 46.03
N GLY A 88 32.69 78.35 46.04
CA GLY A 88 31.82 78.96 45.03
C GLY A 88 31.82 78.26 43.65
N GLY A 89 32.72 77.31 43.43
CA GLY A 89 32.80 76.54 42.18
C GLY A 89 31.53 75.72 41.94
N SER A 90 31.10 75.68 40.67
CA SER A 90 29.87 75.00 40.23
C SER A 90 30.12 74.07 39.04
N CYS A 91 29.28 73.05 38.89
CA CYS A 91 29.40 72.03 37.86
C CYS A 91 28.04 71.38 37.53
N LEU A 92 27.82 70.97 36.27
CA LEU A 92 26.59 70.31 35.83
C LEU A 92 26.69 68.78 35.90
N LEU A 93 25.89 68.17 36.77
CA LEU A 93 25.72 66.72 36.88
C LEU A 93 24.66 66.26 35.88
N ASN A 94 25.09 65.58 34.81
CA ASN A 94 24.21 65.00 33.80
C ASN A 94 23.89 63.54 34.14
N LEU A 95 22.60 63.19 34.20
CA LEU A 95 22.11 61.88 34.61
C LEU A 95 21.30 61.22 33.49
N ARG A 96 21.62 59.95 33.19
CA ARG A 96 20.86 59.04 32.33
C ARG A 96 20.14 58.02 33.21
N LEU A 97 18.83 57.93 33.08
CA LEU A 97 17.97 57.02 33.81
C LEU A 97 17.63 55.82 32.91
N VAL A 98 17.76 54.60 33.42
CA VAL A 98 17.59 53.35 32.67
C VAL A 98 16.50 52.51 33.35
N GLY A 99 15.29 52.50 32.78
CA GLY A 99 14.09 51.96 33.42
C GLY A 99 14.25 50.50 33.89
N SER A 100 14.92 49.68 33.10
CA SER A 100 15.15 48.25 33.37
C SER A 100 16.01 47.96 34.60
N ALA A 101 16.67 48.98 35.16
CA ALA A 101 17.53 48.88 36.34
C ALA A 101 17.03 49.72 37.55
N MET A 102 15.83 50.31 37.46
CA MET A 102 15.26 51.20 38.49
C MET A 102 14.22 50.53 39.40
N GLY A 103 13.86 49.26 39.16
CA GLY A 103 12.87 48.54 39.97
C GLY A 103 11.48 49.17 39.86
N ALA A 104 10.87 49.54 40.99
CA ALA A 104 9.59 50.25 41.02
C ALA A 104 9.69 51.74 40.63
N GLY A 105 10.88 52.34 40.75
CA GLY A 105 11.07 53.78 40.58
C GLY A 105 12.17 54.35 41.48
N VAL A 106 12.48 55.62 41.28
CA VAL A 106 13.43 56.40 42.09
C VAL A 106 12.72 57.64 42.62
N HIS A 107 12.34 57.61 43.89
CA HIS A 107 11.60 58.69 44.58
C HIS A 107 12.50 59.69 45.32
N GLY A 108 13.81 59.43 45.38
CA GLY A 108 14.83 60.34 45.90
C GLY A 108 15.44 61.26 44.84
N GLY A 109 16.51 61.96 45.21
CA GLY A 109 17.32 62.79 44.31
C GLY A 109 18.82 62.54 44.51
N PRO A 110 19.70 63.08 43.65
CA PRO A 110 21.15 62.87 43.75
C PRO A 110 21.72 63.43 45.06
N ILE A 111 22.17 62.55 45.96
CA ILE A 111 22.82 62.94 47.20
C ILE A 111 24.33 63.14 46.94
N ILE A 112 24.81 64.36 47.09
CA ILE A 112 26.21 64.73 46.91
C ILE A 112 26.90 64.78 48.28
N CYS A 113 27.95 63.99 48.46
CA CYS A 113 28.72 63.93 49.69
C CYS A 113 30.18 64.31 49.43
N LYS A 114 30.85 64.85 50.45
CA LYS A 114 32.32 64.92 50.48
C LYS A 114 32.91 63.51 50.48
N THR A 115 34.06 63.30 49.86
CA THR A 115 34.76 62.00 49.93
C THR A 115 35.41 61.76 51.29
N LYS A 116 35.44 60.50 51.76
CA LYS A 116 36.21 60.09 52.95
C LYS A 116 37.71 59.98 52.62
N GLY A 117 38.50 60.94 53.10
CA GLY A 117 39.96 60.94 52.93
C GLY A 117 40.36 60.87 51.45
N SER A 118 41.22 59.91 51.11
CA SER A 118 41.66 59.62 49.73
C SER A 118 40.71 58.72 48.93
N THR A 119 39.78 58.02 49.59
CA THR A 119 38.83 57.09 48.91
C THR A 119 37.76 57.85 48.13
N ASN A 120 36.99 57.15 47.30
CA ASN A 120 35.85 57.71 46.56
C ASN A 120 34.52 57.58 47.32
N GLU A 121 34.55 57.10 48.58
CA GLU A 121 33.34 56.83 49.36
C GLU A 121 32.65 58.10 49.88
N PRO A 122 31.31 58.15 49.91
CA PRO A 122 30.56 59.26 50.49
C PRO A 122 30.70 59.33 52.02
N ASP A 123 31.13 60.48 52.52
CA ASP A 123 31.18 60.85 53.93
C ASP A 123 29.78 61.28 54.42
N ARG A 124 29.10 60.38 55.14
CA ARG A 124 27.70 60.57 55.60
C ARG A 124 27.49 61.82 56.47
N PHE A 125 28.55 62.35 57.09
CA PHE A 125 28.47 63.55 57.94
C PHE A 125 28.51 64.86 57.15
N LEU A 126 28.84 64.83 55.85
CA LEU A 126 28.86 66.00 55.00
C LEU A 126 28.30 65.69 53.60
N CYS A 127 26.98 65.55 53.56
CA CYS A 127 26.19 65.40 52.34
C CYS A 127 25.19 66.55 52.17
N SER A 128 24.67 66.73 50.95
CA SER A 128 23.52 67.57 50.63
C SER A 128 22.72 66.92 49.51
N GLN A 129 21.41 67.16 49.50
CA GLN A 129 20.46 66.61 48.54
C GLN A 129 19.57 67.74 47.99
N PRO A 130 18.86 67.56 46.86
CA PRO A 130 17.91 68.55 46.38
C PRO A 130 16.79 68.80 47.38
N ARG A 131 16.07 69.91 47.20
CA ARG A 131 14.81 70.16 47.91
C ARG A 131 13.77 69.10 47.50
N SER A 132 12.77 68.84 48.34
CA SER A 132 11.75 67.80 48.07
C SER A 132 11.01 67.98 46.73
N ALA A 133 10.85 69.22 46.27
CA ALA A 133 10.25 69.55 44.97
C ALA A 133 11.20 69.39 43.76
N GLU A 134 12.46 68.98 43.99
CA GLU A 134 13.53 68.84 42.99
C GLU A 134 14.15 67.43 42.97
N LEU A 135 13.56 66.47 43.67
CA LEU A 135 13.91 65.06 43.58
C LEU A 135 13.59 64.49 42.18
N LEU A 136 14.19 63.36 41.81
CA LEU A 136 13.98 62.73 40.49
C LEU A 136 12.54 62.25 40.33
N ASN A 137 11.98 61.65 41.39
CA ASN A 137 10.61 61.15 41.53
C ASN A 137 10.00 60.50 40.25
N VAL A 138 10.65 59.42 39.82
CA VAL A 138 10.27 58.64 38.62
C VAL A 138 9.66 57.30 39.02
N THR A 139 8.49 56.97 38.47
CA THR A 139 7.83 55.66 38.65
C THR A 139 7.98 54.79 37.41
N ILE A 140 8.19 53.48 37.55
CA ILE A 140 8.26 52.55 36.41
C ILE A 140 6.87 51.98 36.08
N ILE A 141 6.41 52.16 34.84
CA ILE A 141 5.17 51.55 34.34
C ILE A 141 5.48 50.22 33.61
N PRO A 142 4.75 49.12 33.90
CA PRO A 142 4.80 47.91 33.11
C PRO A 142 4.37 48.15 31.65
N THR A 143 5.11 47.59 30.68
CA THR A 143 4.72 47.62 29.26
C THR A 143 3.44 46.80 29.03
N PRO A 144 2.35 47.37 28.48
CA PRO A 144 1.14 46.60 28.18
C PRO A 144 1.40 45.58 27.05
N SER A 145 1.29 44.29 27.37
CA SER A 145 1.31 43.19 26.39
C SER A 145 -0.11 42.87 25.89
N ALA A 146 -0.23 42.48 24.63
CA ALA A 146 -1.48 41.95 24.10
C ALA A 146 -1.65 40.48 24.55
N ILE A 147 -2.86 40.11 24.98
CA ILE A 147 -3.14 38.76 25.49
C ILE A 147 -3.72 37.92 24.36
N ILE A 148 -2.99 36.91 23.90
CA ILE A 148 -3.46 35.92 22.94
C ILE A 148 -3.89 34.62 23.63
N SER A 149 -4.89 33.96 23.06
CA SER A 149 -5.33 32.61 23.39
C SER A 149 -5.40 31.74 22.13
N VAL A 150 -5.48 30.41 22.30
CA VAL A 150 -5.52 29.45 21.19
C VAL A 150 -6.67 28.46 21.40
N ASN A 151 -7.31 28.05 20.30
CA ASN A 151 -8.36 27.03 20.31
C ASN A 151 -8.28 26.18 19.01
N PRO A 152 -8.16 24.85 19.09
CA PRO A 152 -7.98 24.03 20.30
C PRO A 152 -6.55 24.10 20.86
N GLY A 153 -6.39 23.80 22.15
CA GLY A 153 -5.07 23.66 22.80
C GLY A 153 -4.33 22.36 22.48
N ILE A 154 -5.05 21.36 21.94
CA ILE A 154 -4.48 20.11 21.42
C ILE A 154 -5.00 19.91 20.00
N LEU A 155 -4.10 19.79 19.03
CA LEU A 155 -4.39 19.38 17.66
C LEU A 155 -4.06 17.90 17.47
N ARG A 156 -4.99 17.16 16.85
CA ARG A 156 -4.81 15.77 16.40
C ARG A 156 -5.16 15.68 14.93
N PHE A 157 -4.24 15.16 14.11
CA PHE A 157 -4.49 14.90 12.69
C PHE A 157 -3.63 13.75 12.16
N ALA A 158 -3.97 13.26 10.97
CA ALA A 158 -3.28 12.13 10.36
C ALA A 158 -1.94 12.55 9.75
N GLN A 159 -1.00 11.61 9.64
CA GLN A 159 0.18 11.76 8.78
C GLN A 159 -0.23 12.23 7.37
N ASN A 160 0.50 13.17 6.79
CA ASN A 160 0.19 13.85 5.51
C ASN A 160 -1.14 14.63 5.48
N GLY A 161 -1.91 14.67 6.58
CA GLY A 161 -3.04 15.57 6.75
C GLY A 161 -2.62 16.95 7.25
N SER A 162 -3.62 17.76 7.61
CA SER A 162 -3.40 19.05 8.25
C SER A 162 -4.50 19.39 9.25
N ALA A 163 -4.19 20.31 10.17
CA ALA A 163 -5.17 20.89 11.08
C ALA A 163 -4.77 22.32 11.47
N SER A 164 -5.79 23.15 11.72
CA SER A 164 -5.61 24.56 12.05
C SER A 164 -5.90 24.85 13.51
N VAL A 165 -5.04 25.61 14.16
CA VAL A 165 -5.36 26.27 15.43
C VAL A 165 -5.85 27.68 15.16
N THR A 166 -6.93 28.09 15.84
CA THR A 166 -7.39 29.48 15.85
C THR A 166 -6.68 30.21 16.98
N VAL A 167 -5.98 31.29 16.64
CA VAL A 167 -5.32 32.20 17.59
C VAL A 167 -6.16 33.46 17.71
N THR A 168 -6.55 33.85 18.91
CA THR A 168 -7.40 35.02 19.16
C THR A 168 -6.64 36.04 19.99
N ASN A 169 -6.58 37.30 19.54
CA ASN A 169 -6.20 38.40 20.42
C ASN A 169 -7.41 38.76 21.29
N SER A 170 -7.26 38.68 22.60
CA SER A 170 -8.34 38.93 23.57
C SER A 170 -8.99 40.29 23.34
N ALA A 171 -10.31 40.38 23.47
CA ALA A 171 -11.02 41.65 23.46
C ALA A 171 -10.61 42.56 24.64
N ALA A 172 -10.00 42.01 25.70
CA ALA A 172 -9.43 42.77 26.81
C ALA A 172 -8.05 43.37 26.50
N SER A 173 -7.43 43.05 25.36
CA SER A 173 -6.14 43.63 24.95
C SER A 173 -6.31 45.09 24.54
N THR A 174 -5.48 45.98 25.10
CA THR A 174 -5.47 47.42 24.75
C THR A 174 -4.71 47.75 23.47
N ARG A 175 -4.09 46.74 22.83
CA ARG A 175 -3.29 46.87 21.59
C ARG A 175 -3.44 45.64 20.70
N ALA A 176 -3.13 45.81 19.41
CA ALA A 176 -2.98 44.69 18.49
C ALA A 176 -1.81 43.78 18.90
N ALA A 177 -1.97 42.48 18.68
CA ALA A 177 -0.92 41.48 18.80
C ALA A 177 -0.07 41.50 17.52
N ALA A 178 1.21 41.86 17.67
CA ALA A 178 2.12 42.07 16.54
C ALA A 178 2.94 40.81 16.24
N ASN A 179 3.11 40.48 14.95
CA ASN A 179 3.95 39.40 14.43
C ASN A 179 3.72 38.04 15.13
N VAL A 180 2.46 37.63 15.27
CA VAL A 180 2.11 36.33 15.89
C VAL A 180 2.61 35.19 15.01
N MET A 181 3.54 34.39 15.53
CA MET A 181 4.15 33.27 14.81
C MET A 181 4.14 31.98 15.65
N ALA A 182 4.15 30.84 14.95
CA ALA A 182 4.34 29.52 15.54
C ALA A 182 5.82 29.13 15.56
N GLN A 183 6.37 28.92 16.75
CA GLN A 183 7.72 28.44 16.99
C GLN A 183 7.67 26.91 17.15
N ILE A 184 8.02 26.20 16.07
CA ILE A 184 8.12 24.74 16.05
C ILE A 184 9.54 24.35 16.50
N PRO A 185 9.73 23.38 17.41
CA PRO A 185 11.04 22.87 17.77
C PRO A 185 11.82 22.34 16.54
N SER A 186 13.11 22.66 16.44
CA SER A 186 13.94 22.32 15.27
C SER A 186 14.08 20.82 14.99
N THR A 187 13.87 19.98 16.00
CA THR A 187 13.86 18.51 15.90
C THR A 187 12.54 17.93 15.40
N SER A 188 11.49 18.74 15.21
CA SER A 188 10.18 18.26 14.79
C SER A 188 10.03 18.19 13.26
N PRO A 189 9.41 17.12 12.72
CA PRO A 189 9.02 17.05 11.31
C PRO A 189 7.75 17.89 11.00
N LEU A 190 7.18 18.59 11.98
CA LEU A 190 6.03 19.47 11.79
C LEU A 190 6.39 20.70 10.95
N ARG A 191 5.46 21.18 10.13
CA ARG A 191 5.58 22.40 9.33
C ARG A 191 4.32 23.26 9.47
N VAL A 192 4.46 24.58 9.35
CA VAL A 192 3.33 25.47 9.08
C VAL A 192 3.02 25.36 7.59
N GLN A 193 1.82 24.91 7.25
CA GLN A 193 1.33 24.84 5.87
C GLN A 193 0.83 26.21 5.39
N SER A 194 0.13 26.93 6.27
CA SER A 194 -0.37 28.29 5.99
C SER A 194 -0.63 29.05 7.30
N SER A 195 -0.67 30.38 7.21
CA SER A 195 -1.08 31.26 8.32
C SER A 195 -1.91 32.40 7.76
N THR A 196 -3.05 32.69 8.40
CA THR A 196 -3.87 33.88 8.12
C THR A 196 -3.64 35.00 9.13
N CYS A 197 -2.64 34.86 10.01
CA CYS A 197 -2.33 35.86 11.02
C CYS A 197 -1.65 37.10 10.41
N PRO A 198 -2.28 38.29 10.48
CA PRO A 198 -1.69 39.52 9.94
C PRO A 198 -0.55 40.02 10.83
N VAL A 199 0.25 40.94 10.30
CA VAL A 199 1.34 41.62 11.03
C VAL A 199 0.84 42.28 12.33
N ASN A 200 -0.41 42.77 12.35
CA ASN A 200 -1.08 43.30 13.54
C ASN A 200 -2.49 42.71 13.66
N LEU A 201 -2.70 41.79 14.61
CA LEU A 201 -4.02 41.21 14.90
C LEU A 201 -4.75 42.07 15.93
N ALA A 202 -5.82 42.75 15.53
CA ALA A 202 -6.58 43.67 16.39
C ALA A 202 -7.26 42.95 17.60
N PRO A 203 -7.53 43.65 18.72
CA PRO A 203 -8.26 43.08 19.86
C PRO A 203 -9.63 42.51 19.45
N GLY A 204 -9.98 41.35 19.99
CA GLY A 204 -11.21 40.63 19.66
C GLY A 204 -11.19 39.88 18.32
N VAL A 205 -10.12 39.99 17.52
CA VAL A 205 -10.00 39.33 16.22
C VAL A 205 -9.19 38.04 16.32
N SER A 206 -9.57 37.05 15.53
CA SER A 206 -8.89 35.76 15.41
C SER A 206 -8.22 35.57 14.05
N CYS A 207 -7.19 34.75 14.02
CA CYS A 207 -6.55 34.21 12.81
C CYS A 207 -6.31 32.71 12.97
N GLN A 208 -5.86 32.03 11.91
CA GLN A 208 -5.53 30.61 11.94
C GLN A 208 -4.09 30.34 11.52
N ILE A 209 -3.50 29.32 12.14
CA ILE A 209 -2.22 28.72 11.72
C ILE A 209 -2.49 27.24 11.43
N THR A 210 -2.26 26.83 10.19
CA THR A 210 -2.45 25.46 9.70
C THR A 210 -1.14 24.71 9.78
N PHE A 211 -1.12 23.55 10.42
CA PHE A 211 0.05 22.67 10.50
C PHE A 211 -0.13 21.41 9.64
N THR A 212 0.99 20.87 9.15
CA THR A 212 1.06 19.56 8.48
C THR A 212 2.35 18.83 8.87
N SER A 213 2.37 17.50 8.75
CA SER A 213 3.60 16.72 8.84
C SER A 213 3.50 15.41 8.06
N ALA A 214 4.57 15.06 7.35
CA ALA A 214 4.69 13.81 6.61
C ALA A 214 5.13 12.61 7.46
N ILE A 215 5.44 12.82 8.74
CA ILE A 215 5.95 11.81 9.67
C ILE A 215 5.14 11.88 10.97
N PRO A 216 4.69 10.75 11.55
CA PRO A 216 4.06 10.73 12.87
C PRO A 216 4.97 11.38 13.93
N THR A 217 4.42 12.29 14.73
CA THR A 217 5.17 13.04 15.73
C THR A 217 4.27 13.55 16.84
N THR A 218 4.81 13.73 18.04
CA THR A 218 4.15 14.46 19.12
C THR A 218 5.08 15.59 19.54
N THR A 219 4.61 16.83 19.44
CA THR A 219 5.41 18.01 19.78
C THR A 219 4.57 19.11 20.39
N THR A 220 5.20 20.04 21.09
CA THR A 220 4.54 21.24 21.63
C THR A 220 5.03 22.45 20.86
N VAL A 221 4.12 23.12 20.16
CA VAL A 221 4.38 24.34 19.40
C VAL A 221 4.09 25.54 20.29
N ARG A 222 5.04 26.48 20.37
CA ARG A 222 4.87 27.74 21.10
C ARG A 222 4.38 28.82 20.14
N ILE A 223 3.21 29.39 20.40
CA ILE A 223 2.66 30.51 19.62
C ILE A 223 2.91 31.80 20.41
N GLN A 224 3.58 32.76 19.79
CA GLN A 224 3.93 34.04 20.41
C GLN A 224 4.11 35.13 19.35
N GLY A 225 3.67 36.35 19.66
CA GLY A 225 4.00 37.58 18.93
C GLY A 225 5.00 38.46 19.67
N SER A 226 5.53 39.49 19.02
CA SER A 226 6.61 40.33 19.56
C SER A 226 6.22 41.16 20.79
N ASN A 227 4.92 41.32 21.05
CA ASN A 227 4.37 42.05 22.20
C ASN A 227 3.31 41.24 22.98
N THR A 228 3.28 39.90 22.85
CA THR A 228 2.25 39.05 23.45
C THR A 228 2.78 38.13 24.55
N ASN A 229 1.88 37.55 25.34
CA ASN A 229 2.17 36.29 26.05
C ASN A 229 2.45 35.16 25.05
N ALA A 230 3.07 34.08 25.54
CA ALA A 230 3.21 32.84 24.80
C ALA A 230 2.11 31.86 25.20
N VAL A 231 1.64 31.06 24.23
CA VAL A 231 0.68 29.97 24.45
C VAL A 231 1.19 28.71 23.76
N ASN A 232 1.06 27.56 24.43
CA ASN A 232 1.52 26.28 23.89
C ASN A 232 0.34 25.51 23.29
N VAL A 233 0.56 24.91 22.11
CA VAL A 233 -0.36 23.98 21.45
C VAL A 233 0.33 22.61 21.40
N SER A 234 -0.31 21.58 21.95
CA SER A 234 0.17 20.21 21.77
C SER A 234 -0.30 19.68 20.42
N VAL A 235 0.62 19.23 19.57
CA VAL A 235 0.32 18.72 18.23
C VAL A 235 0.71 17.24 18.19
N VAL A 236 -0.27 16.39 17.90
CA VAL A 236 -0.13 14.94 17.78
C VAL A 236 -0.49 14.53 16.36
N VAL A 237 0.48 14.01 15.63
CA VAL A 237 0.34 13.46 14.29
C VAL A 237 0.51 11.95 14.37
N THR A 238 -0.51 11.20 13.98
CA THR A 238 -0.51 9.72 13.99
C THR A 238 -0.75 9.15 12.61
N ALA A 239 -0.10 8.03 12.28
CA ALA A 239 -0.56 7.18 11.20
C ALA A 239 -1.82 6.40 11.64
N SER A 240 -2.72 6.13 10.70
CA SER A 240 -3.82 5.16 10.93
C SER A 240 -3.29 3.73 10.85
N LEU A 241 -3.86 2.83 11.66
CA LEU A 241 -3.42 1.44 11.72
C LEU A 241 -4.30 0.55 10.83
N ILE A 242 -3.76 0.11 9.70
CA ILE A 242 -4.34 -0.96 8.89
C ILE A 242 -3.75 -2.32 9.27
N ARG A 243 -4.52 -3.37 9.05
CA ARG A 243 -4.09 -4.78 9.09
C ARG A 243 -4.63 -5.51 7.87
N ILE A 244 -3.90 -6.52 7.42
CA ILE A 244 -4.32 -7.40 6.33
C ILE A 244 -4.69 -8.79 6.85
N SER A 245 -5.66 -9.43 6.19
CA SER A 245 -6.03 -10.82 6.43
C SER A 245 -6.50 -11.47 5.12
N PRO A 246 -5.91 -12.61 4.69
CA PRO A 246 -4.74 -13.27 5.29
C PRO A 246 -3.44 -12.47 5.09
N THR A 247 -2.37 -12.84 5.80
CA THR A 247 -1.02 -12.26 5.63
C THR A 247 -0.20 -12.93 4.51
N SER A 248 -0.75 -14.00 3.92
CA SER A 248 -0.19 -14.70 2.76
C SER A 248 -1.32 -15.17 1.83
N LEU A 249 -1.11 -15.08 0.52
CA LEU A 249 -1.99 -15.63 -0.51
C LEU A 249 -1.24 -16.64 -1.37
N THR A 250 -1.89 -17.74 -1.72
CA THR A 250 -1.39 -18.72 -2.67
C THR A 250 -2.51 -19.04 -3.67
N PHE A 251 -2.28 -18.79 -4.95
CA PHE A 251 -3.24 -19.06 -6.03
C PHE A 251 -2.51 -19.55 -7.30
N ALA A 252 -3.24 -20.24 -8.18
CA ALA A 252 -2.67 -20.76 -9.41
C ALA A 252 -2.39 -19.66 -10.44
N VAL A 253 -1.45 -19.88 -11.37
CA VAL A 253 -1.25 -19.03 -12.55
C VAL A 253 -2.58 -18.78 -13.27
N ASN A 254 -2.86 -17.51 -13.58
CA ASN A 254 -4.10 -16.98 -14.16
C ASN A 254 -5.37 -17.14 -13.30
N SER A 255 -5.25 -17.54 -12.03
CA SER A 255 -6.33 -17.49 -11.04
C SER A 255 -6.26 -16.18 -10.22
N THR A 256 -7.19 -15.97 -9.28
CA THR A 256 -7.20 -14.79 -8.40
C THR A 256 -7.13 -15.14 -6.91
N GLY A 257 -6.64 -14.20 -6.12
CA GLY A 257 -6.64 -14.26 -4.65
C GLY A 257 -6.91 -12.89 -4.05
N SER A 258 -7.79 -12.84 -3.06
CA SER A 258 -8.20 -11.60 -2.39
C SER A 258 -7.66 -11.48 -0.97
N VAL A 259 -7.14 -10.30 -0.63
CA VAL A 259 -6.81 -9.92 0.75
C VAL A 259 -7.85 -8.91 1.28
N THR A 260 -8.24 -9.05 2.54
CA THR A 260 -9.04 -8.03 3.25
C THR A 260 -8.10 -7.08 4.00
N VAL A 261 -8.27 -5.78 3.81
CA VAL A 261 -7.62 -4.73 4.59
C VAL A 261 -8.63 -4.12 5.56
N THR A 262 -8.31 -4.06 6.84
CA THR A 262 -9.16 -3.45 7.88
C THR A 262 -8.45 -2.26 8.50
N ASN A 263 -9.11 -1.10 8.57
CA ASN A 263 -8.63 0.06 9.33
C ASN A 263 -9.06 -0.09 10.80
N LEU A 264 -8.15 -0.51 11.69
CA LEU A 264 -8.49 -0.87 13.06
C LEU A 264 -8.76 0.34 13.96
N ALA A 265 -7.93 1.39 13.87
CA ALA A 265 -7.97 2.50 14.82
C ALA A 265 -7.29 3.77 14.29
N GLY A 266 -7.72 4.91 14.83
CA GLY A 266 -7.14 6.23 14.57
C GLY A 266 -8.07 7.13 13.77
N LEU A 267 -7.66 7.48 12.55
CA LEU A 267 -8.40 8.30 11.61
C LEU A 267 -8.75 7.48 10.35
N PRO A 268 -9.58 7.97 9.42
CA PRO A 268 -9.79 7.28 8.14
C PRO A 268 -8.46 7.02 7.42
N ALA A 269 -8.28 5.79 6.93
CA ALA A 269 -7.12 5.40 6.15
C ALA A 269 -7.32 5.87 4.70
N LEU A 270 -6.40 6.69 4.20
CA LEU A 270 -6.56 7.38 2.93
C LEU A 270 -5.81 6.66 1.81
N ASN A 271 -6.47 6.49 0.65
CA ASN A 271 -5.91 5.92 -0.58
C ASN A 271 -5.10 4.64 -0.36
N VAL A 272 -5.67 3.66 0.35
CA VAL A 272 -5.04 2.36 0.59
C VAL A 272 -4.90 1.61 -0.73
N ALA A 273 -3.66 1.27 -1.08
CA ALA A 273 -3.34 0.56 -2.32
C ALA A 273 -2.20 -0.44 -2.12
N ALA A 274 -2.11 -1.40 -3.03
CA ALA A 274 -0.98 -2.31 -3.15
C ALA A 274 0.13 -1.68 -4.01
N SER A 275 1.37 -1.86 -3.57
CA SER A 275 2.59 -1.45 -4.27
C SER A 275 3.35 -2.71 -4.68
N ILE A 276 3.14 -3.14 -5.92
CA ILE A 276 3.75 -4.34 -6.49
C ILE A 276 5.21 -4.04 -6.92
N PRO A 277 6.20 -4.90 -6.59
CA PRO A 277 7.58 -4.73 -7.05
C PRO A 277 7.72 -4.76 -8.57
N ALA A 278 8.62 -3.94 -9.11
CA ALA A 278 8.92 -3.93 -10.54
C ALA A 278 9.50 -5.28 -11.00
N GLY A 279 8.97 -5.82 -12.10
CA GLY A 279 9.38 -7.12 -12.66
C GLY A 279 8.57 -8.32 -12.15
N SER A 280 7.65 -8.14 -11.19
CA SER A 280 6.66 -9.16 -10.82
C SER A 280 5.59 -9.31 -11.92
N SER A 281 5.05 -10.53 -12.07
CA SER A 281 3.88 -10.84 -12.91
C SER A 281 2.55 -10.58 -12.20
N ILE A 282 2.58 -10.35 -10.88
CA ILE A 282 1.40 -10.04 -10.07
C ILE A 282 0.80 -8.70 -10.52
N THR A 283 -0.53 -8.64 -10.62
CA THR A 283 -1.29 -7.42 -10.87
C THR A 283 -2.52 -7.37 -9.97
N VAL A 284 -3.02 -6.15 -9.68
CA VAL A 284 -4.32 -5.97 -9.01
C VAL A 284 -5.41 -6.04 -10.07
N THR A 285 -6.32 -7.01 -9.97
CA THR A 285 -7.48 -7.14 -10.87
C THR A 285 -8.63 -6.24 -10.43
N ASN A 286 -8.82 -6.11 -9.12
CA ASN A 286 -9.93 -5.38 -8.52
C ASN A 286 -9.55 -4.83 -7.14
N SER A 287 -10.18 -3.73 -6.72
CA SER A 287 -10.02 -3.17 -5.39
C SER A 287 -11.31 -2.47 -4.96
N THR A 288 -11.81 -2.82 -3.78
CA THR A 288 -12.95 -2.14 -3.16
C THR A 288 -12.51 -1.05 -2.17
N CYS A 289 -11.20 -0.79 -2.05
CA CYS A 289 -10.67 0.18 -1.11
C CYS A 289 -10.96 1.63 -1.56
N PRO A 290 -11.78 2.39 -0.79
CA PRO A 290 -12.13 3.76 -1.16
C PRO A 290 -10.98 4.73 -0.87
N ALA A 291 -11.06 5.93 -1.44
CA ALA A 291 -10.12 7.02 -1.16
C ALA A 291 -10.03 7.40 0.34
N SER A 292 -11.08 7.09 1.12
CA SER A 292 -11.11 7.24 2.58
C SER A 292 -11.85 6.07 3.23
N LEU A 293 -11.10 5.14 3.82
CA LEU A 293 -11.61 3.98 4.53
C LEU A 293 -11.85 4.32 6.00
N ALA A 294 -13.10 4.32 6.43
CA ALA A 294 -13.51 4.67 7.80
C ALA A 294 -12.88 3.74 8.86
N VAL A 295 -12.81 4.21 10.10
CA VAL A 295 -12.31 3.40 11.24
C VAL A 295 -13.29 2.27 11.53
N GLY A 296 -12.78 1.05 11.70
CA GLY A 296 -13.56 -0.18 11.84
C GLY A 296 -14.06 -0.78 10.51
N ALA A 297 -13.94 -0.05 9.40
CA ALA A 297 -14.33 -0.55 8.08
C ALA A 297 -13.23 -1.41 7.45
N ASN A 298 -13.65 -2.26 6.52
CA ASN A 298 -12.77 -3.09 5.70
C ASN A 298 -12.95 -2.80 4.21
N CYS A 299 -11.98 -3.25 3.43
CA CYS A 299 -12.04 -3.33 1.97
C CYS A 299 -11.21 -4.53 1.50
N THR A 300 -11.30 -4.87 0.23
CA THR A 300 -10.58 -5.98 -0.40
C THR A 300 -9.71 -5.50 -1.56
N ILE A 301 -8.58 -6.16 -1.74
CA ILE A 301 -7.72 -6.03 -2.92
C ILE A 301 -7.57 -7.44 -3.50
N GLU A 302 -7.90 -7.60 -4.78
CA GLU A 302 -7.80 -8.85 -5.51
C GLU A 302 -6.59 -8.82 -6.45
N PHE A 303 -5.83 -9.91 -6.46
CA PHE A 303 -4.62 -10.09 -7.26
C PHE A 303 -4.77 -11.24 -8.23
N THR A 304 -4.09 -11.14 -9.38
CA THR A 304 -3.78 -12.27 -10.28
C THR A 304 -2.29 -12.27 -10.62
N GLY A 305 -1.79 -13.32 -11.28
CA GLY A 305 -0.41 -13.42 -11.75
C GLY A 305 -0.28 -14.42 -12.89
N THR A 306 0.55 -14.08 -13.89
CA THR A 306 0.65 -14.83 -15.15
C THR A 306 1.85 -15.78 -15.21
N VAL A 307 2.77 -15.71 -14.23
CA VAL A 307 3.97 -16.55 -14.13
C VAL A 307 4.10 -17.07 -12.70
N GLN A 308 4.70 -18.24 -12.53
CA GLN A 308 5.01 -18.77 -11.19
C GLN A 308 6.05 -17.89 -10.49
N GLU A 309 5.72 -17.39 -9.30
CA GLU A 309 6.62 -16.56 -8.49
C GLU A 309 6.27 -16.60 -7.00
N THR A 310 7.13 -16.03 -6.16
CA THR A 310 6.78 -15.70 -4.78
C THR A 310 7.39 -14.35 -4.41
N THR A 311 6.51 -13.39 -4.12
CA THR A 311 6.85 -11.96 -4.06
C THR A 311 6.10 -11.31 -2.89
N GLN A 312 6.79 -10.43 -2.15
CA GLN A 312 6.15 -9.60 -1.11
C GLN A 312 5.59 -8.31 -1.73
N VAL A 313 4.29 -8.10 -1.55
CA VAL A 313 3.57 -6.89 -1.97
C VAL A 313 3.31 -6.01 -0.74
N ALA A 314 3.70 -4.74 -0.83
CA ALA A 314 3.48 -3.77 0.24
C ALA A 314 2.10 -3.12 0.11
N ILE A 315 1.27 -3.18 1.15
CA ILE A 315 -0.05 -2.55 1.20
C ILE A 315 0.01 -1.37 2.17
N ARG A 316 -0.32 -0.16 1.68
CA ARG A 316 -0.33 1.08 2.47
C ARG A 316 -1.28 2.12 1.88
N GLY A 317 -1.81 2.98 2.74
CA GLY A 317 -2.40 4.26 2.37
C GLY A 317 -1.41 5.42 2.49
N THR A 318 -1.83 6.62 2.12
CA THR A 318 -1.02 7.85 2.23
C THR A 318 -0.80 8.32 3.67
N ASN A 319 -1.53 7.75 4.65
CA ASN A 319 -1.45 8.11 6.06
C ASN A 319 -1.39 6.89 7.01
N THR A 320 -1.00 5.71 6.53
CA THR A 320 -1.04 4.46 7.30
C THR A 320 0.35 3.87 7.57
N ASN A 321 0.41 2.84 8.43
CA ASN A 321 1.51 1.86 8.39
C ASN A 321 1.55 1.13 7.02
N THR A 322 2.68 0.44 6.76
CA THR A 322 2.80 -0.50 5.65
C THR A 322 2.68 -1.92 6.18
N GLU A 323 1.77 -2.70 5.60
CA GLU A 323 1.67 -4.15 5.82
C GLU A 323 2.34 -4.88 4.64
N LEU A 324 2.91 -6.05 4.87
CA LEU A 324 3.56 -6.88 3.84
C LEU A 324 2.76 -8.16 3.61
N LEU A 325 2.25 -8.33 2.40
CA LEU A 325 1.52 -9.51 1.97
C LEU A 325 2.46 -10.43 1.17
N SER A 326 2.65 -11.67 1.60
CA SER A 326 3.40 -12.66 0.82
C SER A 326 2.47 -13.32 -0.21
N ILE A 327 2.72 -13.14 -1.50
CA ILE A 327 1.94 -13.77 -2.58
C ILE A 327 2.78 -14.84 -3.27
N THR A 328 2.25 -16.05 -3.36
CA THR A 328 2.80 -17.15 -4.15
C THR A 328 1.86 -17.46 -5.31
N VAL A 329 2.32 -17.22 -6.53
CA VAL A 329 1.66 -17.67 -7.75
C VAL A 329 2.26 -19.04 -8.08
N ALA A 330 1.48 -20.11 -7.99
CA ALA A 330 1.95 -21.48 -8.16
C ALA A 330 1.40 -22.11 -9.46
N ALA A 331 1.98 -23.25 -9.87
CA ALA A 331 1.51 -23.99 -11.04
C ALA A 331 0.00 -24.33 -10.93
N GLN A 332 -0.69 -24.36 -12.08
CA GLN A 332 -2.04 -24.90 -12.16
C GLN A 332 -2.05 -26.40 -11.80
N PRO A 333 -3.18 -26.95 -11.30
CA PRO A 333 -3.40 -28.39 -11.23
C PRO A 333 -3.03 -29.08 -12.54
N VAL A 334 -2.26 -30.15 -12.43
CA VAL A 334 -1.88 -31.03 -13.54
C VAL A 334 -2.81 -32.24 -13.51
N LEU A 335 -3.40 -32.57 -14.65
CA LEU A 335 -4.30 -33.70 -14.82
C LEU A 335 -3.62 -34.82 -15.61
N VAL A 336 -3.77 -36.05 -15.15
CA VAL A 336 -3.41 -37.27 -15.90
C VAL A 336 -4.68 -38.09 -16.09
N VAL A 337 -4.86 -38.64 -17.30
CA VAL A 337 -6.04 -39.42 -17.67
C VAL A 337 -5.66 -40.87 -17.96
N SER A 338 -6.52 -41.80 -17.56
CA SER A 338 -6.33 -43.24 -17.77
C SER A 338 -7.68 -43.93 -18.03
N PRO A 339 -7.81 -44.74 -19.10
CA PRO A 339 -6.79 -45.00 -20.11
C PRO A 339 -6.56 -43.79 -21.04
N LEU A 340 -5.41 -43.73 -21.72
CA LEU A 340 -5.15 -42.73 -22.77
C LEU A 340 -5.96 -42.99 -24.05
N ARG A 341 -6.57 -44.17 -24.16
CA ARG A 341 -7.38 -44.66 -25.27
C ARG A 341 -8.60 -45.37 -24.67
N ALA A 342 -9.76 -44.82 -24.92
CA ALA A 342 -11.04 -45.36 -24.45
C ALA A 342 -11.93 -45.67 -25.65
N ILE A 343 -12.83 -46.64 -25.49
CA ILE A 343 -13.67 -47.16 -26.56
C ILE A 343 -15.12 -47.09 -26.08
N ILE A 344 -16.00 -46.45 -26.85
CA ILE A 344 -17.43 -46.33 -26.54
C ILE A 344 -18.19 -47.41 -27.30
N THR A 345 -18.83 -48.32 -26.56
CA THR A 345 -19.78 -49.27 -27.15
C THR A 345 -21.09 -48.55 -27.49
N VAL A 346 -21.53 -48.66 -28.74
CA VAL A 346 -22.72 -48.00 -29.26
C VAL A 346 -23.86 -49.00 -29.40
N ASP A 347 -24.61 -49.16 -28.32
CA ASP A 347 -25.81 -50.00 -28.22
C ASP A 347 -26.91 -49.41 -27.30
N GLY A 348 -26.60 -48.38 -26.50
CA GLY A 348 -27.48 -47.81 -25.47
C GLY A 348 -27.78 -48.73 -24.28
N THR A 349 -27.12 -49.89 -24.18
CA THR A 349 -27.33 -50.91 -23.14
C THR A 349 -26.08 -51.32 -22.39
N SER A 350 -24.90 -51.10 -22.97
CA SER A 350 -23.61 -51.39 -22.37
C SER A 350 -23.29 -50.42 -21.22
N PRO A 351 -22.44 -50.84 -20.26
CA PRO A 351 -21.90 -49.94 -19.24
C PRO A 351 -21.19 -48.74 -19.88
N GLN A 352 -21.27 -47.58 -19.23
CA GLN A 352 -20.58 -46.37 -19.69
C GLN A 352 -19.06 -46.58 -19.71
N THR A 353 -18.40 -46.05 -20.73
CA THR A 353 -16.94 -46.05 -20.85
C THR A 353 -16.34 -45.08 -19.85
N LEU A 354 -15.56 -45.61 -18.92
CA LEU A 354 -14.99 -44.84 -17.80
C LEU A 354 -13.57 -44.37 -18.10
N VAL A 355 -13.31 -43.08 -17.93
CA VAL A 355 -11.97 -42.48 -17.97
C VAL A 355 -11.67 -41.86 -16.62
N THR A 356 -10.67 -42.40 -15.93
CA THR A 356 -10.20 -41.87 -14.65
C THR A 356 -9.36 -40.62 -14.90
N VAL A 357 -9.66 -39.54 -14.19
CA VAL A 357 -8.89 -38.29 -14.22
C VAL A 357 -8.28 -38.06 -12.85
N THR A 358 -6.95 -38.03 -12.77
CA THR A 358 -6.19 -37.85 -11.53
C THR A 358 -5.56 -36.47 -11.48
N ASN A 359 -5.81 -35.72 -10.40
CA ASN A 359 -5.10 -34.48 -10.11
C ASN A 359 -3.75 -34.82 -9.46
N THR A 360 -2.67 -34.74 -10.24
CA THR A 360 -1.31 -35.07 -9.78
C THR A 360 -0.58 -33.89 -9.16
N SER A 361 -1.23 -32.73 -9.01
CA SER A 361 -0.66 -31.58 -8.30
C SER A 361 -0.68 -31.77 -6.78
N THR A 362 0.07 -30.91 -6.07
CA THR A 362 0.28 -30.99 -4.62
C THR A 362 -0.37 -29.87 -3.82
N LEU A 363 -0.88 -28.82 -4.47
CA LEU A 363 -1.31 -27.57 -3.81
C LEU A 363 -2.79 -27.22 -3.99
N PHE A 364 -3.38 -27.55 -5.13
CA PHE A 364 -4.68 -27.04 -5.52
C PHE A 364 -5.66 -28.15 -5.93
N THR A 365 -6.89 -28.04 -5.45
CA THR A 365 -8.03 -28.81 -5.96
C THR A 365 -8.35 -28.37 -7.39
N ALA A 366 -8.43 -29.30 -8.31
CA ALA A 366 -8.95 -29.07 -9.65
C ALA A 366 -10.50 -28.98 -9.59
N THR A 367 -11.11 -28.07 -10.33
CA THR A 367 -12.58 -27.85 -10.28
C THR A 367 -13.23 -27.92 -11.65
N GLN A 368 -14.47 -28.42 -11.71
CA GLN A 368 -15.28 -28.51 -12.94
C GLN A 368 -14.59 -29.22 -14.11
N VAL A 369 -13.88 -30.32 -13.83
CA VAL A 369 -13.10 -31.03 -14.85
C VAL A 369 -14.03 -31.81 -15.78
N SER A 370 -13.84 -31.61 -17.09
CA SER A 370 -14.64 -32.23 -18.15
C SER A 370 -13.82 -32.40 -19.44
N ALA A 371 -14.25 -33.27 -20.34
CA ALA A 371 -13.74 -33.33 -21.70
C ALA A 371 -14.53 -32.41 -22.65
N GLU A 372 -13.82 -31.78 -23.58
CA GLU A 372 -14.37 -31.00 -24.68
C GLU A 372 -14.57 -31.92 -25.89
N LEU A 373 -15.80 -32.44 -26.03
CA LEU A 373 -16.16 -33.34 -27.12
C LEU A 373 -16.26 -32.58 -28.47
N PRO A 374 -15.88 -33.21 -29.60
CA PRO A 374 -16.04 -32.62 -30.93
C PRO A 374 -17.48 -32.14 -31.19
N ALA A 375 -17.63 -30.89 -31.66
CA ALA A 375 -18.95 -30.29 -31.89
C ALA A 375 -19.83 -31.08 -32.88
N ALA A 376 -19.22 -31.84 -33.80
CA ALA A 376 -19.91 -32.72 -34.74
C ALA A 376 -20.65 -33.89 -34.07
N TRP A 377 -20.25 -34.30 -32.86
CA TRP A 377 -20.92 -35.36 -32.10
C TRP A 377 -22.21 -34.87 -31.43
N GLY A 378 -22.35 -33.55 -31.24
CA GLY A 378 -23.50 -32.91 -30.61
C GLY A 378 -23.80 -33.48 -29.22
N GLY A 379 -25.09 -33.59 -28.90
CA GLY A 379 -25.57 -34.25 -27.67
C GLY A 379 -25.71 -35.76 -27.77
N ASN A 380 -25.21 -36.40 -28.85
CA ASN A 380 -25.40 -37.83 -29.07
C ASN A 380 -24.37 -38.68 -28.29
N VAL A 381 -23.18 -38.15 -28.07
CA VAL A 381 -22.20 -38.69 -27.12
C VAL A 381 -22.39 -37.96 -25.80
N VAL A 382 -22.90 -38.66 -24.80
CA VAL A 382 -23.19 -38.12 -23.47
C VAL A 382 -21.98 -38.36 -22.57
N GLN A 383 -21.48 -37.29 -21.97
CA GLN A 383 -20.51 -37.32 -20.87
C GLN A 383 -21.21 -37.00 -19.55
N ASP A 384 -21.08 -37.87 -18.56
CA ASP A 384 -21.27 -37.53 -17.15
C ASP A 384 -19.91 -37.12 -16.54
N SER A 385 -19.87 -35.94 -15.94
CA SER A 385 -18.72 -35.37 -15.23
C SER A 385 -19.06 -34.97 -13.79
N SER A 386 -20.15 -35.49 -13.22
CA SER A 386 -20.64 -35.14 -11.88
C SER A 386 -19.65 -35.50 -10.77
N ASP A 387 -18.88 -36.57 -10.93
CA ASP A 387 -17.78 -36.97 -10.03
C ASP A 387 -16.56 -36.03 -10.12
N CYS A 388 -16.42 -35.29 -11.22
CA CYS A 388 -15.26 -34.44 -11.53
C CYS A 388 -15.45 -32.95 -11.17
N VAL A 389 -16.47 -32.62 -10.37
CA VAL A 389 -16.74 -31.27 -9.85
C VAL A 389 -15.59 -30.74 -8.98
N THR A 390 -14.98 -31.59 -8.15
CA THR A 390 -13.77 -31.24 -7.36
C THR A 390 -12.83 -32.43 -7.22
N ILE A 391 -11.57 -32.29 -7.65
CA ILE A 391 -10.53 -33.32 -7.51
C ILE A 391 -9.40 -32.77 -6.62
N ALA A 392 -9.29 -33.25 -5.38
CA ALA A 392 -8.24 -32.83 -4.45
C ALA A 392 -6.83 -33.29 -4.91
N PRO A 393 -5.75 -32.63 -4.47
CA PRO A 393 -4.37 -33.06 -4.71
C PRO A 393 -4.14 -34.56 -4.43
N GLY A 394 -3.62 -35.30 -5.41
CA GLY A 394 -3.35 -36.73 -5.32
C GLY A 394 -4.57 -37.65 -5.39
N THR A 395 -5.77 -37.12 -5.68
CA THR A 395 -7.01 -37.90 -5.84
C THR A 395 -7.47 -37.96 -7.29
N SER A 396 -8.48 -38.79 -7.57
CA SER A 396 -9.05 -39.01 -8.90
C SER A 396 -10.57 -38.96 -8.90
N CYS A 397 -11.14 -38.58 -10.04
CA CYS A 397 -12.56 -38.74 -10.38
C CYS A 397 -12.69 -39.59 -11.66
N THR A 398 -13.93 -39.85 -12.09
CA THR A 398 -14.24 -40.54 -13.35
C THR A 398 -15.13 -39.69 -14.25
N LEU A 399 -14.74 -39.54 -15.52
CA LEU A 399 -15.62 -39.12 -16.60
C LEU A 399 -16.25 -40.37 -17.22
N ALA A 400 -17.56 -40.41 -17.36
CA ALA A 400 -18.28 -41.54 -17.94
C ALA A 400 -18.92 -41.17 -19.28
N PHE A 401 -18.62 -41.94 -20.33
CA PHE A 401 -19.07 -41.67 -21.70
C PHE A 401 -20.06 -42.74 -22.18
N SER A 402 -21.05 -42.33 -22.97
CA SER A 402 -22.04 -43.23 -23.57
C SER A 402 -22.55 -42.69 -24.91
N SER A 403 -22.93 -43.59 -25.80
CA SER A 403 -23.66 -43.29 -27.04
C SER A 403 -24.68 -44.39 -27.29
N ASN A 404 -25.91 -44.01 -27.66
CA ASN A 404 -26.99 -44.98 -27.86
C ASN A 404 -27.08 -45.49 -29.30
N PHE A 405 -26.78 -44.62 -30.26
CA PHE A 405 -26.93 -44.87 -31.71
C PHE A 405 -25.90 -44.13 -32.56
N PHE A 406 -25.15 -43.19 -31.97
CA PHE A 406 -24.21 -42.35 -32.73
C PHE A 406 -22.82 -42.96 -32.75
N VAL A 407 -22.26 -43.01 -33.95
CA VAL A 407 -20.95 -43.56 -34.26
C VAL A 407 -20.14 -42.49 -34.98
N ALA A 408 -18.84 -42.40 -34.68
CA ALA A 408 -17.91 -41.56 -35.42
C ALA A 408 -16.58 -42.31 -35.67
N GLN A 409 -15.79 -41.82 -36.63
CA GLN A 409 -14.39 -42.22 -36.75
C GLN A 409 -13.64 -41.96 -35.43
N PRO A 410 -12.63 -42.78 -35.06
CA PRO A 410 -11.83 -42.56 -33.86
C PRO A 410 -11.15 -41.19 -33.85
N GLN A 411 -10.99 -40.59 -32.67
CA GLN A 411 -10.40 -39.26 -32.48
C GLN A 411 -9.34 -39.30 -31.37
N ILE A 412 -8.26 -38.54 -31.56
CA ILE A 412 -7.23 -38.29 -30.56
C ILE A 412 -7.13 -36.80 -30.25
N GLY A 413 -6.54 -36.44 -29.12
CA GLY A 413 -6.36 -35.04 -28.73
C GLY A 413 -7.61 -34.42 -28.08
N ILE A 414 -8.58 -35.25 -27.65
CA ILE A 414 -9.79 -34.79 -26.95
C ILE A 414 -9.34 -34.14 -25.63
N ALA A 415 -9.58 -32.84 -25.52
CA ALA A 415 -9.07 -32.02 -24.44
C ALA A 415 -9.85 -32.26 -23.14
N VAL A 416 -9.14 -32.51 -22.05
CA VAL A 416 -9.68 -32.60 -20.69
C VAL A 416 -9.10 -31.46 -19.86
N ARG A 417 -9.97 -30.62 -19.30
CA ARG A 417 -9.60 -29.47 -18.45
C ARG A 417 -10.70 -29.16 -17.44
N GLY A 418 -10.33 -28.47 -16.37
CA GLY A 418 -11.26 -27.78 -15.47
C GLY A 418 -11.03 -26.27 -15.46
N ASP A 419 -11.82 -25.53 -14.69
CA ASP A 419 -11.80 -24.05 -14.63
C ASP A 419 -10.42 -23.47 -14.28
N ASN A 420 -9.62 -24.23 -13.53
CA ASN A 420 -8.33 -23.79 -13.01
C ASN A 420 -7.14 -24.65 -13.45
N THR A 421 -7.33 -25.68 -14.29
CA THR A 421 -6.31 -26.69 -14.60
C THR A 421 -5.57 -26.41 -15.91
N ALA A 422 -4.39 -27.01 -16.06
CA ALA A 422 -3.82 -27.21 -17.39
C ALA A 422 -4.67 -28.21 -18.19
N THR A 423 -4.59 -28.14 -19.53
CA THR A 423 -5.24 -29.12 -20.42
C THR A 423 -4.41 -30.38 -20.55
N THR A 424 -5.05 -31.54 -20.47
CA THR A 424 -4.48 -32.85 -20.87
C THR A 424 -5.33 -33.44 -22.00
N THR A 425 -4.92 -34.53 -22.64
CA THR A 425 -5.68 -35.12 -23.76
C THR A 425 -5.69 -36.65 -23.74
N PHE A 426 -6.73 -37.23 -24.35
CA PHE A 426 -6.86 -38.65 -24.60
C PHE A 426 -7.46 -38.91 -25.99
N GLY A 427 -7.73 -40.17 -26.32
CA GLY A 427 -8.47 -40.55 -27.53
C GLY A 427 -9.70 -41.40 -27.23
N LEU A 428 -10.72 -41.25 -28.07
CA LEU A 428 -11.93 -42.07 -28.08
C LEU A 428 -12.09 -42.75 -29.45
N ALA A 429 -12.38 -44.04 -29.42
CA ALA A 429 -12.88 -44.81 -30.56
C ALA A 429 -14.31 -45.30 -30.28
N PHE A 430 -14.98 -45.80 -31.31
CA PHE A 430 -16.33 -46.36 -31.21
C PHE A 430 -16.30 -47.85 -31.55
N PHE A 431 -17.00 -48.64 -30.75
CA PHE A 431 -17.25 -50.06 -30.99
C PHE A 431 -18.74 -50.23 -31.24
N THR A 432 -19.09 -50.89 -32.33
CA THR A 432 -20.48 -51.22 -32.65
C THR A 432 -20.48 -52.47 -33.52
N ASP A 433 -21.60 -53.17 -33.58
CA ASP A 433 -21.80 -54.25 -34.54
C ASP A 433 -20.65 -55.29 -34.58
N GLY A 434 -20.09 -55.58 -33.40
CA GLY A 434 -19.11 -56.62 -33.16
C GLY A 434 -17.64 -56.24 -33.38
N GLY A 435 -17.29 -54.98 -33.63
CA GLY A 435 -15.90 -54.55 -33.77
C GLY A 435 -15.67 -53.04 -33.65
N LEU A 436 -14.43 -52.61 -33.93
CA LEU A 436 -14.00 -51.21 -33.89
C LEU A 436 -14.28 -50.51 -35.22
N VAL A 437 -14.79 -49.28 -35.14
CA VAL A 437 -15.09 -48.46 -36.32
C VAL A 437 -13.80 -47.82 -36.83
N TYR A 438 -13.50 -48.01 -38.12
CA TYR A 438 -12.33 -47.42 -38.77
C TYR A 438 -12.69 -46.36 -39.82
N ASP A 439 -13.87 -46.45 -40.43
CA ASP A 439 -14.36 -45.44 -41.36
C ASP A 439 -15.90 -45.32 -41.36
N ILE A 440 -16.41 -44.19 -41.87
CA ILE A 440 -17.84 -43.94 -42.12
C ILE A 440 -17.97 -43.15 -43.43
N ASP A 441 -18.66 -43.70 -44.43
CA ASP A 441 -18.81 -43.03 -45.72
C ASP A 441 -19.94 -41.99 -45.75
N GLY A 442 -20.01 -41.23 -46.85
CA GLY A 442 -21.08 -40.23 -47.07
C GLY A 442 -22.46 -40.82 -47.37
N GLY A 443 -22.58 -42.14 -47.51
CA GLY A 443 -23.83 -42.88 -47.62
C GLY A 443 -24.37 -43.39 -46.28
N GLY A 444 -23.57 -43.29 -45.20
CA GLY A 444 -23.89 -43.81 -43.87
C GLY A 444 -23.42 -45.25 -43.64
N ASN A 445 -22.62 -45.84 -44.53
CA ASN A 445 -22.01 -47.15 -44.24
C ASN A 445 -20.93 -46.99 -43.17
N ILE A 446 -20.99 -47.83 -42.15
CA ILE A 446 -20.04 -47.90 -41.03
C ILE A 446 -19.11 -49.09 -41.30
N TYR A 447 -17.81 -48.80 -41.36
CA TYR A 447 -16.77 -49.77 -41.65
C TYR A 447 -16.09 -50.21 -40.36
N ILE A 448 -16.10 -51.52 -40.13
CA ILE A 448 -15.78 -52.14 -38.84
C ILE A 448 -14.64 -53.14 -39.03
N VAL A 449 -13.68 -53.15 -38.12
CA VAL A 449 -12.60 -54.13 -38.03
C VAL A 449 -12.76 -54.97 -36.75
N ALA A 450 -12.46 -56.26 -36.83
CA ALA A 450 -12.50 -57.16 -35.68
C ALA A 450 -11.56 -56.68 -34.55
N GLU A 451 -11.92 -56.98 -33.31
CA GLU A 451 -11.16 -56.55 -32.13
C GLU A 451 -9.84 -57.31 -31.95
N GLU A 452 -9.81 -58.59 -32.33
CA GLU A 452 -8.65 -59.47 -32.21
C GLU A 452 -8.15 -59.97 -33.59
N ASP A 453 -6.88 -60.36 -33.65
CA ASP A 453 -6.29 -61.04 -34.81
C ASP A 453 -6.77 -62.49 -34.88
N LEU A 454 -7.02 -62.99 -36.08
CA LEU A 454 -7.08 -64.44 -36.30
C LEU A 454 -5.65 -65.03 -36.28
N ALA A 455 -5.55 -66.35 -36.24
CA ALA A 455 -4.27 -67.03 -36.37
C ALA A 455 -3.59 -66.61 -37.70
N PRO A 456 -2.28 -66.25 -37.70
CA PRO A 456 -1.58 -65.92 -38.93
C PRO A 456 -1.65 -67.03 -39.97
N ASN A 457 -1.93 -66.67 -41.23
CA ASN A 457 -2.19 -67.63 -42.31
C ASN A 457 -1.59 -67.17 -43.66
N ILE A 458 -1.60 -68.08 -44.64
CA ILE A 458 -1.32 -67.77 -46.04
C ILE A 458 -2.45 -66.93 -46.63
N TRP A 459 -2.20 -66.18 -47.70
CA TRP A 459 -3.24 -65.38 -48.38
C TRP A 459 -4.33 -66.28 -48.97
N GLY A 460 -3.90 -67.31 -49.71
CA GLY A 460 -4.74 -68.28 -50.39
C GLY A 460 -3.91 -69.13 -51.37
N ALA A 461 -4.57 -69.83 -52.27
CA ALA A 461 -3.92 -70.62 -53.31
C ALA A 461 -3.08 -69.76 -54.28
N SER A 462 -1.97 -70.31 -54.77
CA SER A 462 -1.10 -69.67 -55.78
C SER A 462 -1.70 -69.78 -57.20
N VAL A 463 -2.86 -69.14 -57.38
CA VAL A 463 -3.59 -68.98 -58.63
C VAL A 463 -4.05 -67.54 -58.76
N ALA A 464 -4.23 -67.05 -59.98
CA ALA A 464 -4.90 -65.78 -60.22
C ALA A 464 -6.39 -65.91 -59.90
N THR A 465 -6.90 -65.08 -59.00
CA THR A 465 -8.27 -65.10 -58.50
C THR A 465 -9.12 -63.98 -59.13
N GLY A 466 -8.47 -62.92 -59.62
CA GLY A 466 -9.17 -61.70 -60.08
C GLY A 466 -9.62 -60.79 -58.94
N ALA A 467 -9.18 -61.05 -57.69
CA ALA A 467 -9.44 -60.22 -56.51
C ALA A 467 -8.59 -58.93 -56.52
N THR A 468 -8.73 -58.11 -57.57
CA THR A 468 -7.89 -56.94 -57.82
C THR A 468 -8.60 -55.62 -57.47
N SER A 469 -9.62 -55.64 -56.61
CA SER A 469 -10.22 -54.41 -56.10
C SER A 469 -9.36 -53.84 -54.99
N ASP A 470 -9.17 -52.53 -54.97
CA ASP A 470 -8.44 -51.86 -53.88
C ASP A 470 -9.37 -51.49 -52.71
N THR A 471 -10.69 -51.43 -52.97
CA THR A 471 -11.72 -50.89 -52.04
C THR A 471 -12.87 -51.84 -51.71
N ASP A 472 -12.94 -53.03 -52.32
CA ASP A 472 -14.02 -54.00 -52.11
C ASP A 472 -13.46 -55.34 -51.62
N GLY A 473 -13.13 -55.38 -50.32
CA GLY A 473 -12.62 -56.57 -49.67
C GLY A 473 -13.62 -57.72 -49.61
N ALA A 474 -14.93 -57.43 -49.64
CA ALA A 474 -15.98 -58.45 -49.58
C ALA A 474 -16.05 -59.26 -50.90
N THR A 475 -16.07 -58.58 -52.04
CA THR A 475 -16.02 -59.23 -53.36
C THR A 475 -14.69 -59.94 -53.58
N ASN A 476 -13.56 -59.30 -53.25
CA ASN A 476 -12.24 -59.93 -53.32
C ASN A 476 -12.18 -61.22 -52.48
N THR A 477 -12.63 -61.17 -51.22
CA THR A 477 -12.66 -62.32 -50.31
C THR A 477 -13.49 -63.47 -50.88
N THR A 478 -14.65 -63.16 -51.47
CA THR A 478 -15.51 -64.17 -52.12
C THR A 478 -14.79 -64.84 -53.30
N LEU A 479 -14.05 -64.07 -54.12
CA LEU A 479 -13.27 -64.62 -55.23
C LEU A 479 -12.13 -65.53 -54.75
N ILE A 480 -11.40 -65.13 -53.71
CA ILE A 480 -10.31 -65.93 -53.13
C ILE A 480 -10.85 -67.21 -52.48
N ALA A 481 -11.96 -67.11 -51.75
CA ALA A 481 -12.62 -68.26 -51.12
C ALA A 481 -13.24 -69.23 -52.14
N GLY A 482 -13.62 -68.75 -53.33
CA GLY A 482 -14.00 -69.59 -54.46
C GLY A 482 -12.82 -70.32 -55.12
N ALA A 483 -11.59 -69.79 -54.97
CA ALA A 483 -10.37 -70.31 -55.58
C ALA A 483 -9.48 -71.15 -54.62
N SER A 484 -9.73 -71.08 -53.31
CA SER A 484 -8.91 -71.73 -52.28
C SER A 484 -9.76 -72.38 -51.18
N ALA A 485 -9.32 -73.54 -50.67
CA ALA A 485 -9.97 -74.21 -49.54
C ALA A 485 -9.42 -73.74 -48.17
N ASN A 486 -8.37 -72.92 -48.15
CA ASN A 486 -7.71 -72.38 -46.97
C ASN A 486 -7.04 -71.02 -47.25
N GLY A 487 -6.70 -70.29 -46.18
CA GLY A 487 -6.03 -68.99 -46.23
C GLY A 487 -6.85 -67.89 -45.55
N ALA A 488 -6.25 -66.71 -45.39
CA ALA A 488 -6.77 -65.57 -44.67
C ALA A 488 -8.19 -65.15 -45.11
N ALA A 489 -8.43 -65.11 -46.42
CA ALA A 489 -9.75 -64.80 -46.97
C ALA A 489 -10.81 -65.86 -46.62
N VAL A 490 -10.43 -67.15 -46.64
CA VAL A 490 -11.32 -68.26 -46.28
C VAL A 490 -11.65 -68.24 -44.79
N GLU A 491 -10.70 -67.84 -43.94
CA GLU A 491 -10.95 -67.70 -42.50
C GLU A 491 -11.90 -66.55 -42.20
N CYS A 492 -11.70 -65.37 -42.80
CA CYS A 492 -12.63 -64.26 -42.65
C CYS A 492 -14.03 -64.58 -43.20
N ASN A 493 -14.13 -65.15 -44.40
CA ASN A 493 -15.41 -65.51 -45.03
C ASN A 493 -16.24 -66.52 -44.20
N ASN A 494 -15.57 -67.34 -43.37
CA ASN A 494 -16.24 -68.33 -42.52
C ASN A 494 -16.31 -67.89 -41.05
N LEU A 495 -15.83 -66.69 -40.71
CA LEU A 495 -15.82 -66.19 -39.35
C LEU A 495 -17.24 -65.88 -38.88
N VAL A 496 -17.63 -66.47 -37.75
CA VAL A 496 -18.83 -66.08 -37.00
C VAL A 496 -18.38 -65.46 -35.68
N LEU A 497 -18.39 -64.13 -35.61
CA LEU A 497 -17.95 -63.35 -34.46
C LEU A 497 -19.06 -62.38 -34.04
N ASN A 498 -19.36 -62.32 -32.73
CA ASN A 498 -20.39 -61.46 -32.15
C ASN A 498 -21.79 -61.60 -32.79
N THR A 499 -22.12 -62.82 -33.23
CA THR A 499 -23.32 -63.23 -34.00
C THR A 499 -23.35 -62.83 -35.48
N PHE A 500 -22.37 -62.06 -35.96
CA PHE A 500 -22.23 -61.68 -37.37
C PHE A 500 -21.40 -62.69 -38.18
N ASN A 501 -21.78 -62.90 -39.45
CA ASN A 501 -21.22 -63.92 -40.36
C ASN A 501 -20.92 -63.37 -41.77
N ASP A 502 -20.79 -62.05 -41.88
CA ASP A 502 -20.53 -61.26 -43.08
C ASP A 502 -19.13 -60.61 -43.06
N TRP A 503 -18.21 -61.21 -42.28
CA TRP A 503 -16.82 -60.80 -42.19
C TRP A 503 -16.05 -61.16 -43.47
N TYR A 504 -15.11 -60.29 -43.84
CA TYR A 504 -14.25 -60.46 -45.00
C TYR A 504 -12.81 -59.99 -44.71
N LEU A 505 -11.86 -60.36 -45.57
CA LEU A 505 -10.49 -59.87 -45.51
C LEU A 505 -10.45 -58.50 -46.22
N PRO A 506 -10.11 -57.39 -45.55
CA PRO A 506 -10.16 -56.04 -46.13
C PRO A 506 -9.28 -55.93 -47.37
N ALA A 507 -9.72 -55.18 -48.38
CA ALA A 507 -8.88 -54.79 -49.52
C ALA A 507 -7.79 -53.80 -49.08
N ILE A 508 -6.82 -53.50 -49.95
CA ILE A 508 -5.62 -52.74 -49.55
C ILE A 508 -5.93 -51.33 -49.06
N GLU A 509 -6.87 -50.58 -49.65
CA GLU A 509 -7.26 -49.25 -49.15
C GLU A 509 -8.04 -49.33 -47.83
N GLU A 510 -8.90 -50.33 -47.66
CA GLU A 510 -9.59 -50.59 -46.38
C GLU A 510 -8.58 -50.89 -45.26
N LEU A 511 -7.56 -51.71 -45.57
CA LEU A 511 -6.47 -52.03 -44.64
C LEU A 511 -5.59 -50.81 -44.33
N ILE A 512 -5.40 -49.91 -45.30
CA ILE A 512 -4.76 -48.60 -45.09
C ILE A 512 -5.59 -47.73 -44.14
N PHE A 513 -6.93 -47.67 -44.27
CA PHE A 513 -7.77 -46.93 -43.33
C PHE A 513 -7.76 -47.54 -41.93
N ILE A 514 -7.75 -48.88 -41.79
CA ILE A 514 -7.54 -49.55 -40.51
C ILE A 514 -6.19 -49.13 -39.90
N TYR A 515 -5.12 -49.09 -40.71
CA TYR A 515 -3.81 -48.63 -40.27
C TYR A 515 -3.82 -47.14 -39.84
N THR A 516 -4.39 -46.22 -40.62
CA THR A 516 -4.34 -44.78 -40.31
C THR A 516 -5.31 -44.35 -39.21
N ASN A 517 -6.52 -44.91 -39.19
CA ASN A 517 -7.62 -44.41 -38.36
C ASN A 517 -7.77 -45.22 -37.05
N VAL A 518 -7.18 -46.41 -36.96
CA VAL A 518 -7.23 -47.26 -35.76
C VAL A 518 -5.83 -47.48 -35.20
N HIS A 519 -4.93 -48.14 -35.95
CA HIS A 519 -3.62 -48.52 -35.44
C HIS A 519 -2.70 -47.31 -35.13
N LEU A 520 -2.51 -46.38 -36.06
CA LEU A 520 -1.69 -45.18 -35.83
C LEU A 520 -2.24 -44.27 -34.72
N LEU A 521 -3.55 -44.33 -34.48
CA LEU A 521 -4.17 -43.62 -33.37
C LEU A 521 -3.97 -44.37 -32.04
N GLY A 522 -3.54 -45.64 -32.05
CA GLY A 522 -3.26 -46.45 -30.86
C GLY A 522 -4.46 -47.24 -30.35
N PHE A 523 -5.37 -47.64 -31.25
CA PHE A 523 -6.52 -48.50 -30.95
C PHE A 523 -6.34 -49.90 -31.58
N GLY A 524 -7.10 -50.87 -31.08
CA GLY A 524 -7.22 -52.22 -31.66
C GLY A 524 -6.02 -53.16 -31.49
N ASP A 525 -4.97 -52.76 -30.77
CA ASP A 525 -3.86 -53.62 -30.34
C ASP A 525 -3.19 -54.44 -31.47
N PHE A 526 -3.14 -53.89 -32.68
CA PHE A 526 -2.45 -54.48 -33.83
C PHE A 526 -0.93 -54.60 -33.58
N THR A 527 -0.33 -55.66 -34.12
CA THR A 527 1.12 -55.87 -34.07
C THR A 527 1.84 -55.08 -35.17
N ASN A 528 3.05 -54.58 -34.90
CA ASN A 528 3.87 -53.87 -35.90
C ASN A 528 4.50 -54.86 -36.91
N THR A 529 3.68 -55.47 -37.75
CA THR A 529 4.03 -56.53 -38.72
C THR A 529 3.21 -56.41 -40.02
N ASN A 530 3.40 -57.31 -40.97
CA ASN A 530 2.59 -57.35 -42.19
C ASN A 530 1.23 -58.01 -41.92
N TYR A 531 0.15 -57.39 -42.38
CA TYR A 531 -1.20 -57.94 -42.43
C TYR A 531 -1.61 -58.20 -43.88
N TRP A 532 -2.26 -59.33 -44.15
CA TRP A 532 -2.84 -59.57 -45.47
C TRP A 532 -4.02 -58.63 -45.75
N SER A 533 -4.02 -57.99 -46.92
CA SER A 533 -5.26 -57.54 -47.56
C SER A 533 -5.78 -58.62 -48.52
N SER A 534 -7.01 -58.49 -49.01
CA SER A 534 -7.58 -59.34 -50.05
C SER A 534 -7.22 -58.90 -51.48
N THR A 535 -6.37 -57.88 -51.65
CA THR A 535 -5.98 -57.39 -52.98
C THR A 535 -4.83 -58.23 -53.57
N GLU A 536 -5.08 -58.79 -54.76
CA GLU A 536 -4.15 -59.55 -55.58
C GLU A 536 -3.18 -58.62 -56.33
N ASP A 537 -1.89 -58.99 -56.39
CA ASP A 537 -0.88 -58.19 -57.11
C ASP A 537 -1.09 -58.33 -58.62
N VAL A 538 -1.54 -57.26 -59.28
CA VAL A 538 -1.75 -57.25 -60.74
C VAL A 538 -0.47 -57.44 -61.56
N GLY A 539 0.72 -57.26 -60.97
CA GLY A 539 2.02 -57.52 -61.58
C GLY A 539 2.43 -58.99 -61.58
N ASP A 540 2.05 -59.76 -60.55
CA ASP A 540 2.24 -61.21 -60.46
C ASP A 540 1.04 -61.87 -59.75
N PRO A 541 -0.13 -61.95 -60.42
CA PRO A 541 -1.38 -62.38 -59.77
C PRO A 541 -1.40 -63.88 -59.49
N ILE A 542 -0.47 -64.66 -60.02
CA ILE A 542 -0.39 -66.10 -59.74
C ILE A 542 0.31 -66.33 -58.40
N THR A 543 1.40 -65.61 -58.11
CA THR A 543 2.24 -65.91 -56.94
C THR A 543 2.16 -64.89 -55.82
N ASN A 544 1.81 -63.62 -56.08
CA ASN A 544 1.87 -62.53 -55.10
C ASN A 544 0.52 -61.87 -54.80
N ALA A 545 0.44 -61.26 -53.62
CA ALA A 545 -0.65 -60.40 -53.16
C ALA A 545 -0.09 -59.22 -52.37
N LEU A 546 -0.96 -58.27 -52.00
CA LEU A 546 -0.58 -56.99 -51.40
C LEU A 546 -0.93 -56.95 -49.89
N PRO A 547 0.01 -57.26 -48.99
CA PRO A 547 -0.11 -56.96 -47.57
C PRO A 547 0.31 -55.52 -47.25
N LEU A 548 -0.18 -55.01 -46.12
CA LEU A 548 0.27 -53.73 -45.54
C LEU A 548 1.14 -53.98 -44.30
N ASN A 549 2.28 -53.30 -44.20
CA ASN A 549 3.14 -53.36 -43.02
C ASN A 549 2.71 -52.32 -41.97
N PHE A 550 2.18 -52.77 -40.83
CA PHE A 550 1.69 -51.89 -39.76
C PHE A 550 2.81 -51.19 -38.97
N ALA A 551 4.09 -51.55 -39.16
CA ALA A 551 5.19 -50.80 -38.55
C ALA A 551 5.51 -49.47 -39.28
N ASN A 552 5.11 -49.32 -40.55
CA ASN A 552 5.49 -48.17 -41.37
C ASN A 552 4.49 -47.74 -42.47
N GLY A 553 3.37 -48.45 -42.64
CA GLY A 553 2.34 -48.15 -43.65
C GLY A 553 2.74 -48.47 -45.09
N VAL A 554 3.76 -49.33 -45.28
CA VAL A 554 4.26 -49.68 -46.62
C VAL A 554 3.60 -50.96 -47.13
N GLU A 555 3.05 -50.90 -48.33
CA GLU A 555 2.61 -52.05 -49.12
C GLU A 555 3.82 -52.75 -49.75
N ILE A 556 3.86 -54.09 -49.71
CA ILE A 556 4.98 -54.87 -50.25
C ILE A 556 4.47 -56.14 -50.93
N SER A 557 4.49 -56.20 -52.27
CA SER A 557 4.20 -57.43 -53.04
C SER A 557 4.89 -58.65 -52.42
N THR A 558 4.09 -59.60 -51.94
CA THR A 558 4.53 -60.74 -51.13
C THR A 558 3.90 -62.03 -51.61
N ALA A 559 4.69 -63.11 -51.62
CA ALA A 559 4.23 -64.43 -52.06
C ALA A 559 3.03 -64.93 -51.23
N LYS A 560 1.96 -65.34 -51.90
CA LYS A 560 0.66 -65.77 -51.33
C LYS A 560 0.77 -66.90 -50.31
N ASN A 561 1.82 -67.72 -50.38
CA ASN A 561 2.11 -68.80 -49.45
C ASN A 561 2.86 -68.37 -48.17
N THR A 562 3.10 -67.07 -47.98
CA THR A 562 3.72 -66.52 -46.76
C THR A 562 2.70 -66.42 -45.64
N THR A 563 3.04 -66.88 -44.45
CA THR A 563 2.19 -66.75 -43.26
C THR A 563 2.30 -65.35 -42.66
N LEU A 564 1.24 -64.53 -42.78
CA LEU A 564 1.17 -63.17 -42.24
C LEU A 564 -0.05 -63.00 -41.32
N ASN A 565 -0.15 -61.89 -40.59
CA ASN A 565 -1.28 -61.64 -39.70
C ASN A 565 -2.58 -61.43 -40.49
N VAL A 566 -3.69 -61.81 -39.87
CA VAL A 566 -5.03 -61.78 -40.47
C VAL A 566 -5.97 -61.07 -39.50
N ARG A 567 -6.67 -60.05 -39.98
CA ARG A 567 -7.77 -59.43 -39.25
C ARG A 567 -8.87 -59.04 -40.22
N CYS A 568 -10.09 -59.41 -39.87
CA CYS A 568 -11.25 -59.29 -40.73
C CYS A 568 -11.97 -57.95 -40.54
N ALA A 569 -12.63 -57.49 -41.59
CA ALA A 569 -13.50 -56.32 -41.61
C ALA A 569 -14.94 -56.72 -41.93
N ARG A 570 -15.89 -55.83 -41.67
CA ARG A 570 -17.28 -55.91 -42.12
C ARG A 570 -17.86 -54.50 -42.34
N ILE A 571 -18.95 -54.40 -43.09
CA ILE A 571 -19.68 -53.16 -43.35
C ILE A 571 -21.11 -53.32 -42.83
N THR A 572 -21.62 -52.30 -42.16
CA THR A 572 -23.02 -52.23 -41.69
C THR A 572 -23.60 -50.85 -42.04
N PRO A 573 -24.86 -50.75 -42.52
CA PRO A 573 -25.49 -49.44 -42.73
C PRO A 573 -25.80 -48.78 -41.37
N SER A 574 -25.65 -47.46 -41.27
CA SER A 574 -26.13 -46.69 -40.11
C SER A 574 -27.64 -46.87 -39.93
N ALA A 575 -28.05 -47.23 -38.71
CA ALA A 575 -29.44 -47.46 -38.32
C ALA A 575 -30.32 -46.19 -38.28
#